data_AF-A0A8S9IL11-F1
#
_entry.id   AF-A0A8S9IL11-F1
#
_cell.length_a   1.000
_cell.length_b   1.000
_cell.length_c   1.000
_cell.angle_alpha   90.00
_cell.angle_beta   90.00
_cell.angle_gamma   90.00
#
_symmetry.space_group_name_H-M   'P 1'
#
loop_
_entity.id
_entity.type
_entity.pdbx_description
1 polymer ?
#
loop_
_entity_poly.entity_id
_entity_poly.type
_entity_poly.pdbx_seq_one_letter_code
_entity_poly.pdbx_strand_id
1 'polypeptide(L)'
;MVRGKIEMKKIENATSRQVTFSKRRNGLLKKAYELSVLCDAQVSLIVFSQRGRLYEFSSSEYASLILFSILLFTFITVLYYYFVN
;
A
#
# COMPACT_ATOMS: atom_id res chain seq x y z
N MET A 1 -15.17 -11.68 -21.20
CA MET A 1 -15.82 -11.99 -19.92
C MET A 1 -16.23 -10.69 -19.26
N VAL A 2 -17.53 -10.45 -19.05
CA VAL A 2 -18.04 -9.20 -18.46
C VAL A 2 -17.66 -9.15 -16.97
N ARG A 3 -17.22 -7.98 -16.50
CA ARG A 3 -16.83 -7.79 -15.10
C ARG A 3 -18.08 -7.76 -14.22
N GLY A 4 -18.32 -8.84 -13.47
CA GLY A 4 -19.40 -8.86 -12.48
C GLY A 4 -19.20 -7.80 -11.40
N LYS A 5 -20.31 -7.17 -10.97
CA LYS A 5 -20.30 -6.26 -9.82
C LYS A 5 -19.97 -7.07 -8.56
N ILE A 6 -19.07 -6.55 -7.74
CA ILE A 6 -18.64 -7.18 -6.48
C ILE A 6 -19.04 -6.26 -5.34
N GLU A 7 -19.57 -6.82 -4.27
CA GLU A 7 -19.84 -6.06 -3.04
C GLU A 7 -18.53 -5.55 -2.40
N MET A 8 -18.59 -4.37 -1.78
CA MET A 8 -17.45 -3.79 -1.06
C MET A 8 -17.36 -4.36 0.36
N LYS A 9 -16.96 -5.62 0.43
CA LYS A 9 -16.64 -6.34 1.66
C LYS A 9 -15.41 -7.23 1.45
N LYS A 10 -14.91 -7.83 2.54
CA LYS A 10 -13.81 -8.80 2.46
C LYS A 10 -14.24 -9.98 1.57
N ILE A 11 -13.38 -10.39 0.64
CA ILE A 11 -13.60 -11.59 -0.18
C ILE A 11 -13.25 -12.79 0.68
N GLU A 12 -14.21 -13.66 0.98
CA GLU A 12 -14.00 -14.81 1.86
C GLU A 12 -13.12 -15.88 1.23
N ASN A 13 -13.40 -16.25 -0.02
CA ASN A 13 -12.62 -17.24 -0.75
C ASN A 13 -11.16 -16.78 -0.93
N ALA A 14 -10.22 -17.53 -0.37
CA ALA A 14 -8.80 -17.16 -0.33
C ALA A 14 -8.17 -17.03 -1.73
N THR A 15 -8.47 -17.95 -2.65
CA THR A 15 -7.95 -17.93 -4.02
C THR A 15 -8.46 -16.71 -4.78
N SER A 16 -9.78 -16.45 -4.74
CA SER A 16 -10.38 -15.27 -5.35
C SER A 16 -9.86 -13.97 -4.74
N ARG A 17 -9.62 -13.95 -3.42
CA ARG A 17 -9.02 -12.82 -2.71
C ARG A 17 -7.59 -12.57 -3.19
N GLN A 18 -6.76 -13.60 -3.33
CA GLN A 18 -5.39 -13.48 -3.82
C GLN A 18 -5.33 -12.98 -5.26
N VAL A 19 -6.15 -13.55 -6.16
CA VAL A 19 -6.22 -13.10 -7.56
C VAL A 19 -6.70 -11.65 -7.65
N THR A 20 -7.73 -11.29 -6.87
CA THR A 20 -8.25 -9.93 -6.83
C THR A 20 -7.23 -8.95 -6.25
N PHE A 21 -6.52 -9.33 -5.19
CA PHE A 21 -5.43 -8.55 -4.62
C PHE A 21 -4.37 -8.24 -5.68
N SER A 22 -3.87 -9.26 -6.38
CA SER A 22 -2.86 -9.07 -7.43
C SER A 22 -3.34 -8.13 -8.53
N LYS A 23 -4.59 -8.30 -9.01
CA LYS A 23 -5.16 -7.43 -10.06
C LYS A 23 -5.37 -5.99 -9.59
N ARG A 24 -5.98 -5.79 -8.41
CA ARG A 24 -6.26 -4.45 -7.86
C ARG A 24 -4.98 -3.71 -7.48
N ARG A 25 -4.01 -4.40 -6.85
CA ARG A 25 -2.69 -3.83 -6.52
C ARG A 25 -1.99 -3.33 -7.78
N ASN A 26 -1.94 -4.15 -8.84
CA ASN A 26 -1.31 -3.73 -10.10
C ASN A 26 -2.05 -2.55 -10.75
N GLY A 27 -3.39 -2.55 -10.73
CA GLY A 27 -4.17 -1.41 -11.22
C GLY A 27 -3.93 -0.14 -10.41
N LEU A 28 -3.83 -0.24 -9.08
CA LEU A 28 -3.54 0.88 -8.18
C LEU A 28 -2.14 1.44 -8.40
N LEU A 29 -1.13 0.57 -8.51
CA LEU A 29 0.24 0.95 -8.85
C LEU A 29 0.30 1.73 -10.17
N LYS A 30 -0.39 1.22 -11.20
CA LYS A 30 -0.47 1.92 -12.49
C LYS A 30 -1.09 3.31 -12.35
N LYS A 31 -2.16 3.44 -11.56
CA LYS A 31 -2.83 4.73 -11.33
C LYS A 31 -1.95 5.71 -10.53
N ALA A 32 -1.24 5.23 -9.52
CA ALA A 32 -0.28 6.03 -8.76
C ALA A 32 0.85 6.56 -9.68
N TYR A 33 1.36 5.69 -10.55
CA TYR A 33 2.36 6.09 -11.56
C TYR A 33 1.80 7.12 -12.56
N GLU A 34 0.63 6.84 -13.17
CA GLU A 34 -0.04 7.78 -14.08
C GLU A 34 -0.23 9.15 -13.43
N LEU A 35 -0.70 9.19 -12.18
CA LEU A 35 -0.89 10.44 -11.43
C LEU A 35 0.44 11.19 -11.21
N SER A 36 1.49 10.47 -10.82
CA SER A 36 2.80 11.09 -10.59
C SER A 36 3.37 11.73 -11.86
N VAL A 37 3.24 11.06 -13.01
CA VAL A 37 3.79 11.55 -14.28
C VAL A 37 2.92 12.66 -14.87
N LEU A 38 1.59 12.50 -14.89
CA LEU A 38 0.68 13.44 -15.55
C LEU A 38 0.53 14.76 -14.81
N CYS A 39 0.67 14.74 -13.47
CA CYS A 39 0.44 15.91 -12.63
C CYS A 39 1.70 16.39 -11.90
N ASP A 40 2.87 15.83 -12.21
CA ASP A 40 4.13 16.07 -11.50
C ASP A 40 3.97 15.96 -9.96
N ALA A 41 3.15 14.98 -9.55
CA ALA A 41 2.78 14.80 -8.15
C ALA A 41 3.75 13.84 -7.46
N GLN A 42 4.17 14.20 -6.24
CA GLN A 42 4.87 13.26 -5.36
C GLN A 42 3.87 12.25 -4.79
N VAL A 43 4.06 10.98 -5.14
CA VAL A 43 3.14 9.89 -4.77
C VAL A 43 3.94 8.73 -4.21
N SER A 44 3.48 8.17 -3.09
CA SER A 44 4.01 6.94 -2.50
C SER A 44 2.87 5.98 -2.18
N LEU A 45 3.08 4.68 -2.41
CA LEU A 45 2.12 3.62 -2.16
C LEU A 45 2.82 2.45 -1.44
N ILE A 46 2.25 2.02 -0.33
CA ILE A 46 2.71 0.87 0.46
C ILE A 46 1.56 -0.13 0.59
N VAL A 47 1.80 -1.39 0.24
CA VAL A 47 0.80 -2.45 0.33
C VAL A 47 1.41 -3.70 0.94
N PHE A 48 0.85 -4.14 2.07
CA PHE A 48 1.17 -5.44 2.67
C PHE A 48 0.17 -6.49 2.19
N SER A 49 0.68 -7.64 1.77
CA SER A 49 -0.17 -8.82 1.55
C SER A 49 -0.54 -9.49 2.88
N GLN A 50 -1.54 -10.39 2.84
CA GLN A 50 -1.89 -11.23 4.00
C GLN A 50 -0.72 -12.07 4.55
N ARG A 51 0.32 -12.32 3.73
CA ARG A 51 1.53 -13.06 4.16
C ARG A 51 2.67 -12.14 4.59
N GLY A 52 2.39 -10.85 4.83
CA GLY A 52 3.40 -9.87 5.24
C GLY A 52 4.34 -9.41 4.12
N ARG A 53 4.24 -9.93 2.89
CA ARG A 53 5.06 -9.43 1.77
C ARG A 53 4.70 -7.97 1.46
N LEU A 54 5.73 -7.12 1.47
CA LEU A 54 5.69 -5.70 1.11
C LEU A 54 5.71 -5.53 -0.42
N TYR A 55 4.86 -4.63 -0.89
CA TYR A 55 4.88 -4.10 -2.25
C TYR A 55 4.83 -2.57 -2.15
N GLU A 56 5.73 -1.90 -2.85
CA GLU A 56 5.85 -0.45 -2.75
C GLU A 56 6.04 0.20 -4.13
N PHE A 57 5.68 1.47 -4.21
CA PHE A 57 5.95 2.36 -5.33
C PHE A 57 6.20 3.76 -4.80
N SER A 58 7.14 4.46 -5.42
CA SER A 58 7.42 5.86 -5.19
C SER A 58 7.74 6.57 -6.50
N SER A 59 7.27 7.80 -6.66
CA SER A 59 7.68 8.69 -7.74
C SER A 59 8.97 9.48 -7.48
N SER A 60 9.47 9.55 -6.24
CA SER A 60 10.74 10.24 -5.92
C SER A 60 11.68 9.41 -5.03
N GLU A 61 12.98 9.70 -5.11
CA GLU A 61 13.99 9.11 -4.22
C GLU A 61 13.73 9.42 -2.74
N TYR A 62 13.00 10.49 -2.44
CA TYR A 62 12.66 10.92 -1.07
C TYR A 62 11.55 10.09 -0.42
N ALA A 63 10.84 9.20 -1.12
CA ALA A 63 9.89 8.33 -0.41
C ALA A 63 10.57 7.33 0.53
N SER A 64 11.86 7.03 0.30
CA SER A 64 12.68 6.32 1.28
C SER A 64 12.76 7.08 2.61
N LEU A 65 12.82 8.42 2.59
CA LEU A 65 12.78 9.29 3.77
C LEU A 65 11.37 9.38 4.39
N ILE A 66 10.31 9.32 3.57
CA ILE A 66 8.92 9.29 4.08
C ILE A 66 8.65 7.95 4.80
N LEU A 67 9.11 6.83 4.24
CA LEU A 67 9.09 5.52 4.90
C LEU A 67 9.93 5.53 6.19
N PHE A 68 11.12 6.12 6.16
CA PHE A 68 11.98 6.25 7.34
C PHE A 68 11.31 7.09 8.44
N SER A 69 10.66 8.20 8.08
CA SER A 69 9.98 9.07 9.04
C SER A 69 8.73 8.42 9.62
N ILE A 70 7.97 7.65 8.83
CA ILE A 70 6.84 6.84 9.33
C ILE A 70 7.36 5.74 10.27
N LEU A 71 8.40 5.00 9.90
CA LEU A 71 9.00 3.96 10.74
C LEU A 71 9.55 4.54 12.04
N LEU A 72 10.27 5.66 11.96
CA LEU A 72 10.81 6.36 13.12
C LEU A 72 9.68 6.82 14.04
N PHE A 73 8.62 7.43 13.49
CA PHE A 73 7.47 7.88 14.28
C PHE A 73 6.75 6.71 14.97
N THR A 74 6.57 5.60 14.26
CA THR A 74 5.93 4.40 14.82
C THR A 74 6.82 3.77 15.90
N PHE A 75 8.13 3.69 15.67
CA PHE A 75 9.10 3.18 16.63
C PHE A 75 9.20 4.03 17.89
N ILE A 76 9.23 5.37 17.74
CA ILE A 76 9.21 6.32 18.86
C ILE A 76 7.91 6.19 19.66
N THR A 77 6.77 6.06 18.98
CA THR A 77 5.46 5.92 19.66
C THR A 77 5.39 4.62 20.47
N VAL A 78 5.90 3.51 19.92
CA VAL A 78 5.98 2.22 20.61
C VAL A 78 6.95 2.27 21.79
N LEU A 79 8.14 2.86 21.62
CA LEU A 79 9.10 3.07 22.70
C LEU A 79 8.53 3.94 23.82
N TYR A 80 7.88 5.05 23.48
CA TYR A 80 7.23 5.92 24.44
C TYR A 80 6.15 5.17 25.23
N TYR A 81 5.30 4.40 24.56
CA TYR A 81 4.26 3.61 25.21
C TYR A 81 4.84 2.56 26.17
N TYR A 82 5.94 1.90 25.78
CA TYR A 82 6.63 0.89 26.60
C TYR A 82 7.40 1.48 27.78
N PHE A 83 7.84 2.74 27.71
CA PHE A 83 8.59 3.38 28.80
C PHE A 83 7.67 4.12 29.79
N VAL A 84 6.48 4.55 29.34
CA VAL A 84 5.48 5.24 30.17
C VAL A 84 4.52 4.28 30.89
N ASN A 85 4.38 3.04 30.40
CA ASN A 85 3.67 1.95 31.11
C ASN A 85 4.67 0.93 31.64
#